data_AF-A0A1Q8EFU6-F1
#
_entry.id   AF-A0A1Q8EFU6-F1
#
_cell.length_a   1.000
_cell.length_b   1.000
_cell.length_c   1.000
_cell.angle_alpha   90.00
_cell.angle_beta   90.00
_cell.angle_gamma   90.00
#
_symmetry.space_group_name_H-M   'P 1'
#
loop_
_entity.id
_entity.type
_entity.pdbx_description
1 polymer ?
#
loop_
_entity_poly.entity_id
_entity_poly.type
_entity_poly.pdbx_seq_one_letter_code
_entity_poly.pdbx_strand_id
1 'polypeptide(L)'
;MALRLYSSASFNPTTGKTLVGVKEADERETVLFIATLDGDHTQASDAELIKLALDWFTLKYVKDFSDQLLNDKVNEANRAAKSSQDSAEEAKAAVEQVKGMVKTVSLTLNEALAMLFKSEETDIETETSENEHEEAIQNN
;
A
#
# COMPACT_ATOMS: atom_id res chain seq x y z
N MET A 1 5.93 12.18 -50.53
CA MET A 1 5.54 10.76 -50.55
C MET A 1 4.13 10.68 -50.00
N ALA A 2 3.21 9.95 -50.64
CA ALA A 2 1.81 9.94 -50.24
C ALA A 2 1.54 8.80 -49.25
N LEU A 3 0.91 9.12 -48.12
CA LEU A 3 0.40 8.16 -47.15
C LEU A 3 -0.53 7.17 -47.85
N ARG A 4 -0.36 5.87 -47.60
CA ARG A 4 -1.28 4.85 -48.12
C ARG A 4 -1.96 4.14 -46.95
N LEU A 5 -3.27 4.32 -46.89
CA LEU A 5 -4.16 3.63 -45.97
C LEU A 5 -4.84 2.49 -46.71
N TYR A 6 -4.85 1.32 -46.09
CA TYR A 6 -5.49 0.12 -46.59
C TYR A 6 -6.53 -0.35 -45.57
N SER A 7 -7.69 -0.78 -46.04
CA SER A 7 -8.73 -1.42 -45.24
C SER A 7 -8.95 -2.87 -45.65
N SER A 8 -9.36 -3.69 -44.69
CA SER A 8 -9.95 -5.00 -44.92
C SER A 8 -11.14 -5.19 -43.97
N ALA A 9 -12.17 -5.92 -44.39
CA ALA A 9 -13.35 -6.17 -43.58
C ALA A 9 -13.73 -7.66 -43.56
N SER A 10 -14.13 -8.15 -42.39
CA SER A 10 -14.64 -9.51 -42.20
C SER A 10 -15.87 -9.49 -41.29
N PHE A 11 -17.02 -9.94 -41.82
CA PHE A 11 -18.25 -10.03 -41.04
C PHE A 11 -18.32 -11.35 -40.24
N ASN A 12 -18.66 -11.24 -38.97
CA ASN A 12 -18.95 -12.38 -38.11
C ASN A 12 -20.47 -12.46 -37.84
N PRO A 13 -21.19 -13.40 -38.50
CA PRO A 13 -22.64 -13.52 -38.40
C PRO A 13 -23.12 -13.93 -37.01
N THR A 14 -22.30 -14.61 -36.21
CA THR A 14 -22.65 -15.01 -34.84
C THR A 14 -22.74 -13.81 -33.91
N THR A 15 -21.87 -12.83 -34.11
CA THR A 15 -21.82 -11.62 -33.27
C THR A 15 -22.57 -10.43 -33.87
N GLY A 16 -22.97 -10.50 -35.13
CA GLY A 16 -23.56 -9.39 -35.88
C GLY A 16 -22.61 -8.21 -36.07
N LYS A 17 -21.29 -8.46 -36.06
CA LYS A 17 -20.25 -7.43 -36.10
C LYS A 17 -19.30 -7.62 -37.28
N THR A 18 -18.79 -6.52 -37.81
CA THR A 18 -17.72 -6.52 -38.82
C THR A 18 -16.41 -6.09 -38.17
N LEU A 19 -15.37 -6.90 -38.37
CA LEU A 19 -13.99 -6.55 -38.01
C LEU A 19 -13.36 -5.82 -39.20
N VAL A 20 -12.91 -4.59 -38.97
CA VAL A 20 -12.24 -3.77 -40.00
C VAL A 20 -10.79 -3.56 -39.61
N GLY A 21 -9.86 -4.14 -40.37
CA GLY A 21 -8.44 -3.89 -40.22
C GLY A 21 -8.03 -2.65 -41.01
N VAL A 22 -7.43 -1.66 -40.36
CA VAL A 22 -6.86 -0.49 -41.03
C VAL A 22 -5.35 -0.53 -40.86
N LYS A 23 -4.64 -0.51 -41.99
CA LYS A 23 -3.19 -0.48 -42.05
C LYS A 23 -2.73 0.80 -42.72
N GLU A 24 -1.92 1.56 -42.00
CA GLU A 24 -1.11 2.63 -42.55
C GLU A 24 0.28 2.07 -42.87
N ALA A 25 0.71 2.19 -44.12
CA ALA A 25 2.05 1.80 -44.53
C ALA A 25 2.89 3.04 -44.86
N ASP A 26 3.80 3.39 -43.95
CA ASP A 26 4.92 4.29 -44.19
C ASP A 26 6.25 3.49 -44.16
N GLU A 27 7.30 4.01 -44.79
CA GLU A 27 8.63 3.39 -44.86
C GLU A 27 9.33 3.33 -43.49
N ARG A 28 8.89 4.15 -42.53
CA ARG A 28 9.50 4.26 -41.19
C ARG A 28 8.74 3.48 -40.13
N GLU A 29 7.42 3.47 -40.21
CA GLU A 29 6.56 2.84 -39.23
C GLU A 29 5.26 2.39 -39.88
N THR A 30 4.75 1.23 -39.46
CA THR A 30 3.47 0.71 -39.93
C THR A 30 2.52 0.66 -38.74
N VAL A 31 1.43 1.41 -38.80
CA VAL A 31 0.38 1.38 -37.79
C VAL A 31 -0.73 0.45 -38.27
N LEU A 32 -1.14 -0.48 -37.40
CA LEU A 32 -2.25 -1.40 -37.64
C LEU A 32 -3.19 -1.35 -36.45
N PHE A 33 -4.48 -1.16 -36.71
CA PHE A 33 -5.51 -1.37 -35.70
C PHE A 33 -6.72 -2.09 -36.31
N ILE A 34 -7.51 -2.71 -35.43
CA ILE A 34 -8.72 -3.43 -35.81
C ILE A 34 -9.90 -2.76 -35.11
N ALA A 35 -10.83 -2.24 -35.90
CA ALA A 35 -12.10 -1.72 -35.42
C ALA A 35 -13.17 -2.81 -35.43
N THR A 36 -14.08 -2.75 -34.46
CA THR A 36 -15.23 -3.65 -34.38
C THR A 36 -16.52 -2.86 -34.57
N LEU A 37 -17.10 -2.96 -35.77
CA LEU A 37 -18.29 -2.22 -36.18
C LEU A 37 -19.54 -3.09 -36.01
N ASP A 38 -20.66 -2.48 -35.65
CA ASP A 38 -21.95 -3.17 -35.58
C ASP A 38 -22.59 -3.27 -36.97
N GLY A 39 -23.14 -4.43 -37.33
CA GLY A 39 -23.71 -4.73 -38.63
C GLY A 39 -22.71 -5.31 -39.64
N ASP A 40 -23.20 -5.65 -40.83
CA ASP A 40 -22.40 -6.11 -41.97
C ASP A 40 -21.96 -4.91 -42.81
N HIS A 41 -20.64 -4.68 -42.86
CA HIS A 41 -20.00 -3.62 -43.64
C HIS A 41 -19.09 -4.19 -44.74
N THR A 42 -19.17 -5.48 -45.06
CA THR A 42 -18.27 -6.13 -46.04
C THR A 42 -18.41 -5.60 -47.46
N GLN A 43 -19.55 -4.96 -47.77
CA GLN A 43 -19.82 -4.33 -49.07
C GLN A 43 -19.55 -2.82 -49.09
N ALA A 44 -19.11 -2.24 -47.97
CA ALA A 44 -18.78 -0.82 -47.90
C ALA A 44 -17.49 -0.52 -48.69
N SER A 45 -17.38 0.71 -49.19
CA SER A 45 -16.16 1.15 -49.86
C SER A 45 -14.98 1.26 -48.90
N ASP A 46 -13.74 1.15 -49.39
CA ASP A 46 -12.54 1.32 -48.55
C ASP A 46 -12.53 2.66 -47.79
N ALA A 47 -12.91 3.75 -48.45
CA ALA A 47 -12.97 5.07 -47.84
C ALA A 47 -13.99 5.12 -46.67
N GLU A 48 -15.12 4.43 -46.81
CA GLU A 48 -16.14 4.33 -45.79
C GLU A 48 -15.70 3.44 -44.62
N LEU A 49 -15.08 2.30 -44.91
CA LEU A 49 -14.51 1.40 -43.91
C LEU A 49 -13.44 2.10 -43.06
N ILE A 50 -12.53 2.83 -43.71
CA ILE A 50 -11.49 3.61 -43.01
C ILE A 50 -12.14 4.65 -42.12
N LYS A 51 -13.14 5.40 -42.63
CA LYS A 51 -13.85 6.40 -41.84
C LYS A 51 -14.52 5.78 -40.60
N LEU A 52 -15.30 4.72 -40.78
CA LEU A 52 -16.00 4.05 -39.68
C LEU A 52 -15.02 3.47 -38.65
N ALA A 53 -13.89 2.92 -39.11
CA ALA A 53 -12.86 2.40 -38.24
C ALA A 53 -12.17 3.50 -37.42
N LEU A 54 -11.89 4.66 -38.01
CA LEU A 54 -11.34 5.83 -37.31
C LEU A 54 -12.34 6.42 -36.30
N ASP A 55 -13.62 6.49 -36.67
CA ASP A 55 -14.69 6.92 -35.76
C ASP A 55 -14.79 5.95 -34.55
N TRP A 56 -14.74 4.64 -34.80
CA TRP A 56 -14.70 3.64 -33.72
C TRP A 56 -13.45 3.80 -32.85
N PHE A 57 -12.28 3.98 -33.45
CA PHE A 57 -11.02 4.13 -32.72
C PHE A 57 -11.07 5.33 -31.77
N THR A 58 -11.50 6.49 -32.27
CA THR A 58 -11.55 7.72 -31.49
C THR A 58 -12.63 7.73 -30.43
N LEU A 59 -13.82 7.17 -30.72
CA LEU A 59 -14.97 7.23 -29.81
C LEU A 59 -15.01 6.08 -28.79
N LYS A 60 -14.57 4.89 -29.18
CA LYS A 60 -14.62 3.69 -28.34
C LYS A 60 -13.25 3.37 -27.76
N TYR A 61 -12.28 3.07 -28.61
CA TYR A 61 -10.99 2.54 -28.15
C TYR A 61 -10.23 3.52 -27.25
N VAL A 62 -10.10 4.79 -27.65
CA VAL A 62 -9.42 5.82 -26.84
C VAL A 62 -10.12 6.02 -25.50
N LYS A 63 -11.46 6.04 -25.51
CA LYS A 63 -12.24 6.21 -24.28
C LYS A 63 -12.07 5.01 -23.34
N ASP A 64 -12.24 3.79 -23.85
CA ASP A 64 -12.13 2.57 -23.07
C ASP A 64 -10.72 2.40 -22.50
N PHE A 65 -9.69 2.74 -23.28
CA PHE A 65 -8.30 2.76 -22.82
C PHE A 65 -8.08 3.79 -21.70
N SER A 66 -8.62 5.00 -21.86
CA SER A 66 -8.53 6.04 -20.83
C SER A 66 -9.22 5.61 -19.53
N ASP A 67 -10.40 5.00 -19.63
CA ASP A 67 -11.15 4.50 -18.48
C ASP A 67 -10.42 3.34 -17.78
N GLN A 68 -9.80 2.43 -18.55
CA GLN A 68 -8.96 1.36 -18.02
C GLN A 68 -7.74 1.93 -17.28
N LEU A 69 -7.00 2.84 -17.90
CA LEU A 69 -5.83 3.46 -17.30
C LEU A 69 -6.17 4.21 -16.00
N LEU A 70 -7.30 4.92 -15.99
CA LEU A 70 -7.78 5.61 -14.79
C LEU A 70 -8.10 4.61 -13.67
N ASN A 71 -8.82 3.53 -13.98
CA ASN A 71 -9.15 2.48 -13.00
C ASN A 71 -7.90 1.81 -12.44
N ASP A 72 -6.90 1.53 -13.29
CA ASP A 72 -5.63 0.95 -12.85
C ASP A 72 -4.90 1.88 -11.87
N LYS A 73 -4.88 3.18 -12.17
CA LYS A 73 -4.26 4.19 -11.29
C LYS A 73 -5.00 4.35 -9.97
N VAL A 74 -6.33 4.33 -9.98
CA VAL A 74 -7.14 4.35 -8.75
C VAL A 74 -6.89 3.11 -7.91
N ASN A 75 -6.79 1.93 -8.53
CA ASN A 75 -6.49 0.68 -7.84
C ASN A 75 -5.08 0.67 -7.24
N GLU A 76 -4.09 1.19 -7.96
CA GLU A 76 -2.72 1.37 -7.47
C GLU A 76 -2.70 2.31 -6.25
N ALA A 77 -3.37 3.45 -6.33
CA ALA A 77 -3.47 4.41 -5.23
C ALA A 77 -4.16 3.81 -4.00
N ASN A 78 -5.25 3.05 -4.19
CA ASN A 78 -5.95 2.37 -3.09
C ASN A 78 -5.07 1.33 -2.40
N ARG A 79 -4.26 0.57 -3.16
CA ARG A 79 -3.31 -0.39 -2.57
C ARG A 79 -2.24 0.31 -1.75
N ALA A 80 -1.69 1.42 -2.26
CA ALA A 80 -0.69 2.20 -1.53
C ALA A 80 -1.27 2.84 -0.25
N ALA A 81 -2.49 3.39 -0.33
CA ALA A 81 -3.19 3.96 0.82
C ALA A 81 -3.45 2.89 1.89
N LYS A 82 -3.93 1.70 1.49
CA LYS A 82 -4.17 0.59 2.40
C LYS A 82 -2.89 0.11 3.08
N SER A 83 -1.82 -0.10 2.32
CA SER A 83 -0.52 -0.46 2.87
C SER A 83 0.02 0.58 3.87
N SER A 84 -0.21 1.86 3.59
CA SER A 84 0.18 2.95 4.50
C SER A 84 -0.66 2.95 5.79
N GLN A 85 -1.96 2.67 5.69
CA GLN A 85 -2.84 2.54 6.85
C GLN A 85 -2.43 1.35 7.72
N ASP A 86 -2.20 0.18 7.12
CA ASP A 86 -1.78 -1.03 7.83
C ASP A 86 -0.45 -0.77 8.58
N SER A 87 0.51 -0.11 7.91
CA SER A 87 1.79 0.27 8.53
C SER A 87 1.61 1.26 9.70
N ALA A 88 0.67 2.20 9.59
CA ALA A 88 0.38 3.16 10.66
C ALA A 88 -0.29 2.49 11.86
N GLU A 89 -1.16 1.50 11.63
CA GLU A 89 -1.77 0.70 12.68
C GLU A 89 -0.74 -0.17 13.42
N GLU A 90 0.17 -0.82 12.69
CA GLU A 90 1.29 -1.57 13.27
C GLU A 90 2.22 -0.67 14.10
N ALA A 91 2.57 0.51 13.58
CA ALA A 91 3.40 1.47 14.31
C ALA A 91 2.72 1.93 15.61
N LYS A 92 1.41 2.20 15.57
CA LYS A 92 0.64 2.58 16.76
C LYS A 92 0.62 1.47 17.80
N ALA A 93 0.45 0.21 17.38
CA ALA A 93 0.50 -0.94 18.27
C ALA A 93 1.89 -1.10 18.93
N ALA A 94 2.97 -0.96 18.16
CA ALA A 94 4.33 -1.00 18.67
C ALA A 94 4.61 0.10 19.70
N VAL A 95 4.14 1.34 19.44
CA VAL A 95 4.28 2.46 20.38
C VAL A 95 3.58 2.19 21.71
N GLU A 96 2.35 1.66 21.69
CA GLU A 96 1.64 1.32 22.93
C GLU A 96 2.33 0.18 23.69
N GLN A 97 2.90 -0.81 23.00
CA GLN A 97 3.70 -1.85 23.64
C GLN A 97 4.95 -1.28 24.34
N VAL A 98 5.70 -0.41 23.65
CA VAL A 98 6.88 0.25 24.20
C VAL A 98 6.51 1.11 25.41
N LYS A 99 5.42 1.88 25.33
CA LYS A 99 4.92 2.69 26.43
C LYS A 99 4.57 1.85 27.66
N GLY A 100 3.96 0.68 27.44
CA GLY A 100 3.70 -0.29 28.51
C GLY A 100 4.99 -0.78 29.18
N MET A 101 5.98 -1.17 28.39
CA MET A 101 7.29 -1.62 28.90
C MET A 101 8.00 -0.52 29.70
N VAL A 102 8.04 0.71 29.18
CA VAL A 102 8.65 1.86 29.87
C VAL A 102 7.96 2.13 31.20
N LYS A 103 6.63 2.02 31.26
CA LYS A 103 5.88 2.19 32.52
C LYS A 103 6.26 1.12 33.54
N THR A 104 6.33 -0.15 33.12
CA THR A 104 6.74 -1.26 34.00
C THR A 104 8.16 -1.06 34.51
N VAL A 105 9.11 -0.75 33.62
CA VAL A 105 10.51 -0.49 33.99
C VAL A 105 10.62 0.68 34.99
N SER A 106 9.87 1.76 34.75
CA SER A 106 9.85 2.91 35.67
C SER A 106 9.31 2.56 37.05
N LEU A 107 8.26 1.74 37.13
CA LEU A 107 7.72 1.27 38.41
C LEU A 107 8.72 0.39 39.16
N THR A 108 9.35 -0.58 38.48
CA THR A 108 10.35 -1.47 39.07
C THR A 108 11.57 -0.69 39.56
N LEU A 109 12.03 0.31 38.81
CA LEU A 109 13.13 1.19 39.24
C LEU A 109 12.77 2.00 40.49
N ASN A 110 11.55 2.57 40.54
CA ASN A 110 11.10 3.30 41.71
C ASN A 110 10.98 2.40 42.94
N GLU A 111 10.50 1.16 42.80
CA GLU A 111 10.47 0.18 43.88
C GLU A 111 11.87 -0.20 44.36
N ALA A 112 12.81 -0.45 43.44
CA ALA A 112 14.19 -0.78 43.78
C ALA A 112 14.89 0.37 44.52
N LEU A 113 14.70 1.62 44.06
CA LEU A 113 15.22 2.81 44.74
C LEU A 113 14.60 2.97 46.13
N ALA A 114 13.28 2.78 46.27
CA ALA A 114 12.61 2.86 47.56
C ALA A 114 13.09 1.80 48.56
N MET A 115 13.45 0.59 48.10
CA MET A 115 14.07 -0.42 48.95
C MET A 115 15.48 -0.01 49.38
N LEU A 116 16.29 0.51 48.45
CA LEU A 116 17.67 0.96 48.71
C LEU A 116 17.73 2.10 49.75
N PHE A 117 16.83 3.07 49.65
CA PHE A 117 16.77 4.19 50.59
C PHE A 117 16.05 3.84 51.90
N LYS A 118 15.20 2.80 51.94
CA LYS A 118 14.66 2.28 53.21
C LYS A 118 15.67 1.45 54.00
N SER A 119 16.62 0.80 53.34
CA SER A 119 17.67 0.05 54.04
C SER A 119 18.72 0.94 54.71
N GLU A 120 18.89 2.19 54.28
CA GLU A 120 19.82 3.13 54.93
C GLU A 120 19.27 3.76 56.23
N GLU A 121 17.96 3.75 56.47
CA GLU A 121 17.36 4.28 57.71
C GLU A 121 17.40 3.29 58.89
N THR A 122 17.74 2.01 58.69
CA THR A 122 17.73 0.98 59.74
C THR A 122 19.09 0.65 60.35
N ASP A 123 20.19 1.21 59.85
CA ASP A 123 21.56 0.87 60.30
C ASP A 123 22.18 1.87 61.30
N ILE A 124 21.43 2.85 61.80
CA ILE A 124 21.92 3.83 62.80
C ILE A 124 21.07 3.77 64.07
N GLU A 125 20.91 2.60 64.70
CA GLU A 125 20.35 2.57 66.06
C GLU A 125 20.65 1.30 66.88
N THR A 126 21.87 0.73 66.80
CA THR A 126 22.31 -0.19 67.87
C THR A 126 23.84 -0.24 67.95
N GLU A 127 24.45 0.64 68.75
CA GLU A 127 25.71 0.33 69.44
C GLU A 127 26.03 1.39 70.51
N THR A 128 25.53 1.19 71.74
CA THR A 128 26.26 1.58 72.95
C THR A 128 25.97 0.60 74.10
N SER A 129 26.90 -0.35 74.23
CA SER A 129 27.47 -0.91 75.47
C SER A 129 26.54 -1.50 76.55
N GLU A 130 26.41 -2.83 76.53
CA GLU A 130 26.48 -3.62 77.75
C GLU A 130 27.95 -3.92 78.04
N ASN A 131 28.49 -3.38 79.14
CA ASN A 131 29.71 -3.93 79.74
C ASN A 131 29.88 -3.43 81.18
N GLU A 132 29.18 -3.99 82.16
CA GLU A 132 29.72 -4.07 83.53
C GLU A 132 29.41 -5.45 84.13
N HIS A 133 30.51 -6.16 84.35
CA HIS A 133 30.67 -7.46 84.98
C HIS A 133 30.07 -7.50 86.40
N GLU A 134 29.39 -8.60 86.72
CA GLU A 134 29.26 -9.10 88.08
C GLU A 134 30.65 -9.33 88.71
N GLU A 135 30.89 -8.81 89.91
CA GLU A 135 31.63 -9.54 90.95
C GLU A 135 31.31 -9.08 92.38
N ALA A 136 30.89 -10.07 93.18
CA ALA A 136 31.17 -10.25 94.62
C ALA A 136 30.65 -9.24 95.67
N ILE A 137 29.49 -9.58 96.24
CA ILE A 137 29.33 -10.03 97.65
C ILE A 137 30.48 -9.68 98.63
N GLN A 138 30.16 -8.91 99.69
CA GLN A 138 30.31 -9.19 101.15
C GLN A 138 30.83 -8.04 102.04
N ASN A 139 30.02 -7.80 103.08
CA ASN A 139 30.33 -7.51 104.48
C ASN A 139 30.56 -6.07 105.00
N ASN A 140 29.62 -5.74 105.92
CA ASN A 140 29.61 -4.78 107.03
C ASN A 140 29.51 -3.29 106.74
#